data_AF-A0A7J7SPZ3-F1
#
_entry.id   AF-A0A7J7SPZ3-F1
#
_cell.length_a   1.000
_cell.length_b   1.000
_cell.length_c   1.000
_cell.angle_alpha   90.00
_cell.angle_beta   90.00
_cell.angle_gamma   90.00
#
_symmetry.space_group_name_H-M   'P 1'
#
loop_
_entity.id
_entity.type
_entity.pdbx_description
1 polymer ?
#
loop_
_entity_poly.entity_id
_entity_poly.type
_entity_poly.pdbx_seq_one_letter_code
_entity_poly.pdbx_strand_id
1 'polypeptide(L)'
;MGLPVSLNRSPIILLDGKSTMYQTCSNNGLVAGFQSRYFESVLDREWQFYCCRYSKRCPYSCWMTTEYPGHYGEDMDMVSYDYDYYMRGATTTFSAVERDRQWKFIMCRMTNYDCEFANV
;
A
#
# COMPACT_ATOMS: atom_id res chain seq x y z
N MET A 1 -4.65 -4.34 -28.16
CA MET A 1 -3.25 -4.35 -27.69
C MET A 1 -3.32 -4.35 -26.17
N GLY A 2 -3.41 -5.54 -25.56
CA GLY A 2 -3.61 -5.69 -24.12
C GLY A 2 -2.29 -5.57 -23.38
N LEU A 3 -2.22 -4.69 -22.38
CA LEU A 3 -1.06 -4.59 -21.50
C LEU A 3 -0.91 -5.90 -20.72
N PRO A 4 0.27 -6.55 -20.69
CA PRO A 4 0.48 -7.76 -19.92
C PRO A 4 0.64 -7.38 -18.44
N VAL A 5 -0.47 -7.11 -17.76
CA VAL A 5 -0.52 -6.98 -16.31
C VAL A 5 -0.57 -8.40 -15.75
N SER A 6 0.54 -8.86 -15.15
CA SER A 6 0.52 -10.09 -14.37
C SER A 6 -0.14 -9.76 -13.03
N LEU A 7 -1.37 -10.25 -12.86
CA LEU A 7 -2.15 -10.11 -11.64
C LEU A 7 -1.72 -11.21 -10.68
N ASN A 8 -0.85 -10.90 -9.73
CA ASN A 8 -0.55 -11.82 -8.64
C ASN A 8 -1.34 -11.35 -7.42
N ARG A 9 -2.34 -12.14 -7.01
CA ARG A 9 -3.01 -11.93 -5.72
C ARG A 9 -1.95 -12.04 -4.64
N SER A 10 -1.58 -10.93 -4.03
CA SER A 10 -0.67 -10.96 -2.89
C SER A 10 -1.30 -11.76 -1.75
N PRO A 11 -0.48 -12.42 -0.90
CA PRO A 11 -0.99 -13.10 0.28
C PRO A 11 -1.81 -12.12 1.14
N ILE A 12 -2.83 -12.66 1.81
CA ILE A 12 -3.53 -11.94 2.89
C ILE A 12 -2.47 -11.67 3.95
N ILE A 13 -2.15 -10.39 4.16
CA ILE A 13 -1.28 -10.00 5.26
C ILE A 13 -2.21 -9.81 6.46
N LEU A 14 -2.22 -10.81 7.34
CA LEU A 14 -2.88 -10.73 8.63
C LEU A 14 -2.16 -9.70 9.47
N LEU A 15 -2.93 -8.80 10.08
CA LEU A 15 -2.39 -7.73 10.90
C LEU A 15 -2.58 -8.11 12.34
N ASP A 16 -1.48 -8.37 13.04
CA ASP A 16 -1.53 -8.45 14.49
C ASP A 16 -1.77 -7.03 15.04
N GLY A 17 -2.92 -6.86 15.70
CA GLY A 17 -3.54 -5.59 16.06
C GLY A 17 -2.85 -4.74 17.12
N LYS A 18 -1.52 -4.61 17.11
CA LYS A 18 -0.77 -3.84 18.12
C LYS A 18 0.43 -3.03 17.63
N SER A 19 0.81 -3.10 16.35
CA SER A 19 2.06 -2.48 15.87
C SER A 19 1.87 -1.63 14.63
N THR A 20 2.83 -0.71 14.41
CA THR A 20 3.01 0.00 13.15
C THR A 20 3.25 -1.03 12.05
N MET A 21 2.38 -1.06 11.05
CA MET A 21 2.47 -1.98 9.92
C MET A 21 3.09 -1.25 8.74
N TYR A 22 4.06 -1.88 8.08
CA TYR A 22 4.64 -1.39 6.82
C TYR A 22 4.51 -2.46 5.74
N GLN A 23 3.73 -2.19 4.68
CA GLN A 23 3.59 -3.12 3.57
C GLN A 23 3.91 -2.46 2.23
N THR A 24 4.71 -3.15 1.42
CA THR A 24 5.00 -2.77 0.04
C THR A 24 4.82 -3.96 -0.89
N CYS A 25 4.33 -3.69 -2.09
CA CYS A 25 4.29 -4.70 -3.14
C CYS A 25 5.71 -5.15 -3.51
N SER A 26 5.92 -6.47 -3.53
CA SER A 26 7.19 -7.09 -3.93
C SER A 26 7.43 -6.99 -5.44
N ASN A 27 8.64 -7.31 -5.90
CA ASN A 27 9.00 -7.40 -7.33
C ASN A 27 8.64 -6.14 -8.13
N ASN A 28 8.89 -4.96 -7.55
CA ASN A 28 8.56 -3.66 -8.15
C ASN A 28 7.07 -3.47 -8.47
N GLY A 29 6.19 -4.25 -7.84
CA GLY A 29 4.75 -4.14 -8.00
C GLY A 29 4.18 -2.81 -7.50
N LEU A 30 2.96 -2.53 -7.93
CA LEU A 30 2.15 -1.40 -7.51
C LEU A 30 0.91 -1.89 -6.79
N VAL A 31 0.37 -1.10 -5.87
CA VAL A 31 -0.91 -1.35 -5.22
C VAL A 31 -2.01 -0.95 -6.19
N ALA A 32 -2.80 -1.93 -6.64
CA ALA A 32 -3.98 -1.71 -7.47
C ALA A 32 -5.28 -1.65 -6.67
N GLY A 33 -5.23 -2.07 -5.40
CA GLY A 33 -6.34 -1.92 -4.47
C GLY A 33 -5.97 -2.42 -3.09
N PHE A 34 -6.83 -2.14 -2.11
CA PHE A 34 -6.75 -2.69 -0.77
C PHE A 34 -8.17 -2.93 -0.27
N GLN A 35 -8.35 -3.95 0.57
CA GLN A 35 -9.62 -4.27 1.19
C GLN A 35 -9.41 -4.56 2.67
N SER A 36 -10.42 -4.30 3.48
CA SER A 36 -10.43 -4.70 4.89
C SER A 36 -11.50 -5.72 5.19
N ARG A 37 -11.23 -6.53 6.21
CA ARG A 37 -12.22 -7.37 6.86
C ARG A 37 -12.10 -7.17 8.37
N TYR A 38 -13.23 -6.99 9.04
CA TYR A 38 -13.25 -6.98 10.51
C TYR A 38 -13.00 -8.40 11.03
N PHE A 39 -12.08 -8.54 11.99
CA PHE A 39 -11.72 -9.81 12.60
C PHE A 39 -12.00 -9.78 14.11
N GLU A 40 -13.09 -10.45 14.49
CA GLU A 40 -13.67 -10.38 15.85
C GLU A 40 -12.74 -10.90 16.94
N SER A 41 -11.88 -11.88 16.64
CA SER A 41 -10.99 -12.50 17.63
C SER A 41 -9.90 -11.56 18.15
N VAL A 42 -9.50 -10.58 17.34
CA VAL A 42 -8.48 -9.56 17.69
C VAL A 42 -9.09 -8.16 17.85
N LEU A 43 -10.41 -8.02 17.65
CA LEU A 43 -11.15 -6.75 17.70
C LEU A 43 -10.53 -5.65 16.82
N ASP A 44 -10.00 -6.05 15.68
CA ASP A 44 -9.30 -5.17 14.73
C ASP A 44 -9.62 -5.60 13.29
N ARG A 45 -9.10 -4.86 12.32
CA ARG A 45 -9.28 -5.14 10.89
C ARG A 45 -8.03 -5.78 10.31
N GLU A 46 -8.24 -6.82 9.52
CA GLU A 46 -7.25 -7.37 8.62
C GLU A 46 -7.26 -6.58 7.31
N TRP A 47 -6.10 -6.14 6.84
CA TRP A 47 -5.97 -5.41 5.57
C TRP A 47 -5.28 -6.30 4.54
N GLN A 48 -5.92 -6.46 3.38
CA GLN A 48 -5.35 -7.18 2.25
C GLN A 48 -5.04 -6.20 1.12
N PHE A 49 -3.79 -6.24 0.66
CA PHE A 49 -3.34 -5.46 -0.48
C PHE A 49 -3.42 -6.27 -1.75
N TYR A 50 -3.91 -5.65 -2.81
CA TYR A 50 -3.92 -6.21 -4.15
C TYR A 50 -2.79 -5.58 -4.96
N CYS A 51 -1.71 -6.33 -5.14
CA CYS A 51 -0.56 -5.88 -5.93
C CYS A 51 -0.66 -6.33 -7.38
N CYS A 52 -0.41 -5.40 -8.28
CA CYS A 52 -0.26 -5.67 -9.70
C CYS A 52 1.18 -5.48 -10.11
N ARG A 53 1.59 -6.20 -11.15
CA ARG A 53 2.88 -5.98 -11.79
C ARG A 53 2.70 -5.41 -13.19
N TYR A 54 3.32 -4.27 -13.41
CA TYR A 54 3.32 -3.60 -14.71
C TYR A 54 4.68 -3.78 -15.39
N SER A 55 4.78 -4.76 -16.29
CA SER A 55 5.99 -5.05 -17.09
C SER A 55 7.28 -5.16 -16.24
N LYS A 56 8.45 -4.79 -16.76
CA LYS A 56 9.74 -4.80 -16.05
C LYS A 56 10.16 -3.40 -15.56
N ARG A 57 9.21 -2.53 -15.21
CA ARG A 57 9.56 -1.17 -14.76
C ARG A 57 9.98 -1.13 -13.30
N CYS A 58 10.86 -0.18 -12.98
CA CYS A 58 11.35 0.03 -11.62
C CYS A 58 10.66 1.25 -10.98
N PRO A 59 10.38 1.19 -9.66
CA PRO A 59 10.05 2.35 -8.87
C PRO A 59 11.29 3.25 -8.74
N TYR A 60 11.11 4.55 -8.86
CA TYR A 60 12.12 5.54 -8.49
C TYR A 60 11.44 6.80 -7.91
N SER A 61 12.23 7.70 -7.33
CA SER A 61 11.73 8.95 -6.74
C SER A 61 10.60 8.72 -5.71
N CYS A 62 10.77 7.69 -4.86
CA CYS A 62 9.77 7.31 -3.88
C CYS A 62 9.79 8.23 -2.66
N TRP A 63 8.61 8.54 -2.14
CA TRP A 63 8.43 9.29 -0.89
C TRP A 63 7.21 8.77 -0.14
N MET A 64 7.12 9.11 1.14
CA MET A 64 6.01 8.73 2.02
C MET A 64 5.09 9.94 2.21
N THR A 65 3.79 9.77 2.05
CA THR A 65 2.81 10.84 2.34
C THR A 65 2.80 11.23 3.82
N THR A 66 2.15 12.36 4.11
CA THR A 66 1.70 12.68 5.47
C THR A 66 0.61 11.71 5.94
N GLU A 67 0.20 11.85 7.19
CA GLU A 67 -0.86 11.03 7.80
C GLU A 67 -2.22 11.40 7.22
N TYR A 68 -2.98 10.36 6.87
CA TYR A 68 -4.36 10.44 6.42
C TYR A 68 -5.22 9.42 7.18
N PRO A 69 -6.31 9.84 7.82
CA PRO A 69 -6.64 11.24 8.12
C PRO A 69 -5.59 11.91 9.03
N GLY A 70 -5.62 13.25 9.09
CA GLY A 70 -4.70 14.03 9.92
C GLY A 70 -4.92 13.82 11.43
N HIS A 71 -6.14 13.40 11.80
CA HIS A 71 -6.51 13.06 13.17
C HIS A 71 -7.24 11.72 13.23
N TYR A 72 -7.13 11.01 14.35
CA TYR A 72 -7.86 9.76 14.57
C TYR A 72 -9.38 10.00 14.66
N GLY A 73 -10.16 9.00 14.25
CA GLY A 73 -11.62 9.02 14.28
C GLY A 73 -12.27 9.74 13.08
N GLU A 74 -11.47 10.24 12.15
CA GLU A 74 -11.94 10.87 10.92
C GLU A 74 -12.04 9.87 9.76
N ASP A 75 -12.90 10.17 8.80
CA ASP A 75 -12.97 9.39 7.56
C ASP A 75 -11.73 9.62 6.70
N MET A 76 -11.16 8.54 6.18
CA MET A 76 -10.01 8.61 5.29
C MET A 76 -10.45 8.89 3.86
N ASP A 77 -10.09 10.06 3.35
CA ASP A 77 -10.15 10.41 1.93
C ASP A 77 -8.79 10.98 1.49
N MET A 78 -8.15 10.32 0.53
CA MET A 78 -6.89 10.76 -0.04
C MET A 78 -6.96 10.67 -1.55
N VAL A 79 -6.82 11.82 -2.21
CA VAL A 79 -6.67 11.92 -3.65
C VAL A 79 -5.26 12.39 -3.94
N SER A 80 -4.50 11.58 -4.68
CA SER A 80 -3.19 12.00 -5.21
C SER A 80 -3.40 12.78 -6.50
N TYR A 81 -2.99 14.05 -6.51
CA TYR A 81 -3.05 14.91 -7.70
C TYR A 81 -1.80 14.78 -8.61
N ASP A 82 -0.77 14.08 -8.15
CA ASP A 82 0.44 13.84 -8.91
C ASP A 82 0.23 12.68 -9.90
N TYR A 83 -0.05 13.00 -11.17
CA TYR A 83 -0.40 12.04 -12.22
C TYR A 83 0.69 11.00 -12.54
N ASP A 84 1.96 11.32 -12.27
CA ASP A 84 3.09 10.42 -12.56
C ASP A 84 3.43 9.48 -11.39
N TYR A 85 2.74 9.63 -10.26
CA TYR A 85 2.99 8.85 -9.05
C TYR A 85 1.93 7.77 -8.86
N TYR A 86 2.37 6.64 -8.34
CA TYR A 86 1.52 5.52 -8.00
C TYR A 86 1.82 5.02 -6.59
N MET A 87 0.82 4.40 -5.97
CA MET A 87 0.97 3.76 -4.67
C MET A 87 1.75 2.45 -4.80
N ARG A 88 2.90 2.36 -4.13
CA ARG A 88 3.71 1.14 -4.04
C ARG A 88 3.42 0.34 -2.76
N GLY A 89 2.88 1.00 -1.76
CA GLY A 89 2.61 0.42 -0.46
C GLY A 89 1.96 1.42 0.49
N ALA A 90 1.71 0.96 1.70
CA ALA A 90 1.18 1.80 2.77
C ALA A 90 1.76 1.38 4.11
N THR A 91 1.77 2.31 5.04
CA THR A 91 2.10 2.10 6.44
C THR A 91 0.98 2.62 7.32
N THR A 92 0.76 1.99 8.46
CA THR A 92 -0.25 2.44 9.43
C THR A 92 0.35 2.60 10.80
N THR A 93 -0.13 3.60 11.52
CA THR A 93 0.12 3.78 12.94
C THR A 93 -1.18 3.58 13.69
N PHE A 94 -1.18 2.74 14.70
CA PHE A 94 -2.34 2.48 15.56
C PHE A 94 -2.23 3.27 16.86
N SER A 95 -3.31 3.94 17.25
CA SER A 95 -3.45 4.53 18.58
C SER A 95 -4.32 3.65 19.46
N ALA A 96 -3.77 3.13 20.55
CA ALA A 96 -4.54 2.34 21.53
C ALA A 96 -5.55 3.19 22.33
N VAL A 97 -5.33 4.50 22.40
CA VAL A 97 -6.23 5.45 23.09
C VAL A 97 -7.45 5.73 22.22
N GLU A 98 -7.21 6.11 20.96
CA GLU A 98 -8.28 6.46 20.01
C GLU A 98 -8.91 5.22 19.36
N ARG A 99 -8.25 4.05 19.47
CA ARG A 99 -8.63 2.77 18.85
C ARG A 99 -8.81 2.86 17.34
N ASP A 100 -7.98 3.67 16.71
CA ASP A 100 -8.04 3.94 15.28
C ASP A 100 -6.64 3.99 14.65
N ARG A 101 -6.59 3.98 13.30
CA ARG A 101 -5.37 3.89 12.51
C ARG A 101 -5.24 5.08 11.57
N GLN A 102 -4.07 5.71 11.60
CA GLN A 102 -3.67 6.67 10.58
C GLN A 102 -2.80 5.99 9.51
N TRP A 103 -2.95 6.44 8.28
CA TRP A 103 -2.29 5.86 7.12
C TRP A 103 -1.25 6.80 6.54
N LYS A 104 -0.15 6.24 6.06
CA LYS A 104 0.74 6.91 5.10
C LYS A 104 0.93 6.01 3.90
N PHE A 105 1.07 6.59 2.72
CA PHE A 105 1.22 5.87 1.47
C PHE A 105 2.61 6.09 0.90
N ILE A 106 3.17 5.04 0.29
CA ILE A 106 4.46 5.11 -0.39
C ILE A 106 4.17 5.41 -1.84
N MET A 107 4.46 6.64 -2.26
CA MET A 107 4.23 7.13 -3.61
C MET A 107 5.54 7.07 -4.38
N CYS A 108 5.54 6.46 -5.57
CA CYS A 108 6.71 6.32 -6.43
C CYS A 108 6.38 6.69 -7.87
N ARG A 109 7.41 7.04 -8.65
CA ARG A 109 7.32 7.14 -10.12
C ARG A 109 7.83 5.86 -10.76
N MET A 110 7.41 5.61 -12.01
CA MET A 110 7.76 4.41 -12.76
C MET A 110 8.71 4.74 -13.91
N THR A 111 9.80 3.97 -14.06
CA THR A 111 10.74 4.19 -15.16
C THR A 111 10.05 4.03 -16.53
N ASN A 112 10.54 4.75 -17.54
CA ASN A 112 10.12 4.56 -18.92
C ASN A 112 10.87 3.40 -19.62
N TYR A 113 11.90 2.84 -18.98
CA TYR A 113 12.71 1.70 -19.42
C TYR A 113 12.54 0.49 -18.51
N ASP A 114 12.85 -0.69 -19.04
CA ASP A 114 12.84 -1.95 -18.32
C ASP A 114 14.13 -2.10 -17.48
N CYS A 115 13.99 -2.59 -16.25
CA CYS A 115 15.10 -2.88 -15.33
C CYS A 115 15.10 -4.36 -14.95
N GLU A 116 16.28 -4.88 -14.61
CA GLU A 116 16.39 -6.23 -14.07
C GLU A 116 15.79 -6.30 -12.66
N PHE A 117 15.13 -7.41 -12.36
CA PHE A 117 14.50 -7.61 -11.06
C PHE A 117 15.58 -7.62 -9.99
N ALA A 118 15.37 -6.87 -8.90
CA ALA A 118 16.12 -7.08 -7.67
C ALA A 118 15.69 -8.44 -7.10
N ASN A 119 16.36 -9.50 -7.55
CA ASN A 119 16.42 -10.77 -6.85
C ASN A 119 17.59 -10.67 -5.86
N VAL A 120 17.30 -10.25 -4.62
CA VAL A 120 18.11 -10.63 -3.46
C VAL A 120 17.16 -10.91 -2.31
#